data_AF-A0A1H7F6I5-F1
#
_entry.id   AF-A0A1H7F6I5-F1
#
_cell.length_a   1.000
_cell.length_b   1.000
_cell.length_c   1.000
_cell.angle_alpha   90.00
_cell.angle_beta   90.00
_cell.angle_gamma   90.00
#
_symmetry.space_group_name_H-M   'P 1'
#
loop_
_entity.id
_entity.type
_entity.pdbx_description
1 polymer ?
#
loop_
_entity_poly.entity_id
_entity_poly.type
_entity_poly.pdbx_seq_one_letter_code
_entity_poly.pdbx_strand_id
1 'polypeptide(L)'
;MKLLKPLLATAALAAVTLYAVSGMAVPAPTPSASDVAAAPVVAATPAAVASSPNAALISRGEYLARAGDCIACHSTQGKPAFAGGLPIDSGHGIIYSTNITPDKQHGIGNYSEQQFAEAVRKGVRADGSHLYPAMPYTSYVKVTDEDMHALYTFFMEGVKPVATTPPETSMSFPFNLRFGMGVWNWFFATTDPFKPVSGWNAQVTRGAYLVEGLGHCGSCHTPRGFAMNEKASNSGELAFLSGGELGGWGVPSLRGLPRWTEQDIVDYLQTGRNQTSAVAGEMTEVVRHSTAYLQNDDLHSIATYLKGLTPVPDRAADVKPQGAKETAAKLTNAENLTLGERLYLDNCAACHFVDGKGATRVFPVLDGATVINADNPNALIHVILQGARTPSTEKAPSVLVMPGFGHRLSDSEAATLATFLRQGWSNRAAPVSERDVAKVRDKLIEQQH
;
A
#
# COMPACT_ATOMS: atom_id res chain seq x y z
N MET A 1 42.83 -44.19 44.94
CA MET A 1 44.08 -43.75 44.27
C MET A 1 44.06 -42.22 44.27
N LYS A 2 45.12 -41.52 44.72
CA LYS A 2 46.36 -41.19 43.96
C LYS A 2 46.01 -40.49 42.64
N LEU A 3 46.13 -39.14 42.57
CA LEU A 3 47.32 -38.36 42.14
C LEU A 3 47.42 -38.31 40.59
N LEU A 4 47.74 -37.18 39.92
CA LEU A 4 48.46 -35.97 40.33
C LEU A 4 47.79 -34.62 39.88
N LYS A 5 47.83 -33.62 40.76
CA LYS A 5 48.06 -32.17 40.49
C LYS A 5 49.59 -31.93 40.49
N PRO A 6 50.20 -30.71 40.47
CA PRO A 6 49.71 -29.31 40.31
C PRO A 6 50.44 -28.59 39.12
N LEU A 7 50.58 -27.26 38.90
CA LEU A 7 51.10 -26.05 39.62
C LEU A 7 50.91 -24.83 38.63
N LEU A 8 51.02 -23.52 38.93
CA LEU A 8 51.14 -22.69 40.14
C LEU A 8 50.84 -21.19 39.83
N ALA A 9 50.53 -20.40 40.87
CA ALA A 9 50.94 -18.98 41.11
C ALA A 9 50.53 -17.84 40.15
N THR A 10 50.36 -16.57 40.55
CA THR A 10 50.14 -15.83 41.83
C THR A 10 49.57 -14.44 41.44
N ALA A 11 48.60 -13.79 42.13
CA ALA A 11 48.69 -13.03 43.39
C ALA A 11 49.75 -11.89 43.42
N ALA A 12 49.54 -10.68 43.98
CA ALA A 12 48.35 -9.93 44.42
C ALA A 12 48.74 -8.47 44.86
N LEU A 13 47.77 -7.62 45.25
CA LEU A 13 47.91 -6.29 45.94
C LEU A 13 48.61 -5.14 45.14
N ALA A 14 48.69 -3.87 45.60
CA ALA A 14 47.73 -2.92 46.24
C ALA A 14 48.40 -1.52 46.47
N ALA A 15 47.62 -0.45 46.73
CA ALA A 15 48.03 0.89 47.26
C ALA A 15 48.96 1.78 46.36
N VAL A 16 48.83 3.12 46.20
CA VAL A 16 48.66 4.29 47.12
C VAL A 16 49.96 4.57 47.93
N THR A 17 50.68 5.71 47.86
CA THR A 17 50.55 7.00 47.10
C THR A 17 51.92 7.46 46.47
N LEU A 18 52.60 8.64 46.58
CA LEU A 18 52.43 9.94 47.28
C LEU A 18 53.39 11.07 46.75
N TYR A 19 52.87 12.14 46.10
CA TYR A 19 53.54 13.45 45.80
C TYR A 19 54.81 13.43 44.88
N ALA A 20 55.43 14.53 44.39
CA ALA A 20 55.32 15.99 44.62
C ALA A 20 55.91 16.86 43.44
N VAL A 21 55.52 18.15 43.35
CA VAL A 21 56.37 19.36 43.05
C VAL A 21 57.11 19.47 41.68
N SER A 22 57.30 20.63 41.02
CA SER A 22 56.62 21.96 40.97
C SER A 22 57.20 22.75 39.78
N GLY A 23 56.48 23.75 39.26
CA GLY A 23 57.01 24.67 38.23
C GLY A 23 56.12 25.90 38.01
N MET A 24 56.24 26.91 38.88
CA MET A 24 55.44 28.15 38.81
C MET A 24 56.13 29.27 38.04
N ALA A 25 55.34 30.05 37.29
CA ALA A 25 55.58 31.48 37.05
C ALA A 25 54.23 32.22 36.93
N VAL A 26 54.16 33.41 37.52
CA VAL A 26 53.00 34.31 37.72
C VAL A 26 53.59 35.73 37.93
N PRO A 27 52.84 36.84 38.16
CA PRO A 27 51.40 37.13 38.00
C PRO A 27 51.10 38.48 37.28
N ALA A 28 49.81 38.86 37.21
CA ALA A 28 49.36 40.26 37.27
C ALA A 28 48.02 40.32 38.07
N PRO A 29 47.68 41.44 38.75
CA PRO A 29 46.70 41.41 39.85
C PRO A 29 45.23 41.70 39.45
N THR A 30 44.32 41.29 40.32
CA THR A 30 42.88 41.59 40.29
C THR A 30 42.53 42.91 41.01
N PRO A 31 41.39 43.52 40.66
CA PRO A 31 40.53 44.24 41.60
C PRO A 31 39.23 43.47 41.89
N SER A 32 38.54 43.84 42.97
CA SER A 32 37.27 43.23 43.39
C SER A 32 36.09 43.65 42.51
N ALA A 33 35.04 42.82 42.48
CA ALA A 33 33.71 43.29 42.13
C ALA A 33 33.17 44.20 43.25
N SER A 34 32.63 45.36 42.85
CA SER A 34 31.58 46.16 43.50
C SER A 34 31.44 47.46 42.71
N ASP A 35 30.49 47.53 41.77
CA ASP A 35 29.51 48.63 41.70
C ASP A 35 28.58 48.60 40.46
N VAL A 36 27.29 48.85 40.76
CA VAL A 36 26.28 49.59 39.96
C VAL A 36 25.67 48.98 38.68
N ALA A 37 24.34 49.13 38.62
CA ALA A 37 23.40 49.06 37.49
C ALA A 37 23.16 47.72 36.76
N ALA A 38 21.95 47.19 36.94
CA ALA A 38 21.40 46.15 36.08
C ALA A 38 20.84 46.75 34.77
N ALA A 39 21.21 46.17 33.63
CA ALA A 39 20.50 46.36 32.37
C ALA A 39 19.39 45.29 32.22
N PRO A 40 18.19 45.63 31.72
CA PRO A 40 17.13 44.65 31.52
C PRO A 40 17.49 43.71 30.37
N VAL A 41 17.83 42.47 30.69
CA VAL A 41 17.88 41.40 29.69
C VAL A 41 16.45 41.10 29.26
N VAL A 42 16.03 41.71 28.15
CA VAL A 42 14.76 41.37 27.50
C VAL A 42 14.87 39.93 27.03
N ALA A 43 14.22 39.02 27.75
CA ALA A 43 14.15 37.62 27.37
C ALA A 43 13.38 37.52 26.05
N ALA A 44 14.11 37.34 24.95
CA ALA A 44 13.52 37.11 23.64
C ALA A 44 12.83 35.74 23.65
N THR A 45 11.52 35.75 23.91
CA THR A 45 10.66 34.58 23.73
C THR A 45 10.87 34.05 22.30
N PRO A 46 11.13 32.75 22.10
CA PRO A 46 11.20 32.21 20.75
C PRO A 46 9.87 32.47 20.06
N ALA A 47 9.86 33.33 19.04
CA ALA A 47 8.68 33.54 18.22
C ALA A 47 8.40 32.20 17.52
N ALA A 48 7.30 31.54 17.91
CA ALA A 48 6.81 30.39 17.16
C ALA A 48 6.59 30.86 15.73
N VAL A 49 7.27 30.22 14.77
CA VAL A 49 7.11 30.54 13.35
C VAL A 49 5.70 30.12 12.96
N ALA A 50 4.78 31.07 13.01
CA ALA A 50 3.40 30.87 12.59
C ALA A 50 3.41 30.49 11.11
N SER A 51 3.16 29.22 10.82
CA SER A 51 2.89 28.75 9.47
C SER A 51 1.75 29.60 8.90
N SER A 52 1.97 30.21 7.73
CA SER A 52 0.92 30.99 7.09
C SER A 52 -0.30 30.10 6.82
N PRO A 53 -1.53 30.66 6.79
CA PRO A 53 -2.73 29.87 6.49
C PRO A 53 -2.60 29.04 5.21
N ASN A 54 -2.02 29.61 4.14
CA ASN A 54 -1.70 28.88 2.90
C ASN A 54 -0.73 27.71 3.13
N ALA A 55 0.32 27.85 3.94
CA ALA A 55 1.25 26.75 4.19
C ALA A 55 0.58 25.54 4.89
N ALA A 56 -0.32 25.80 5.84
CA ALA A 56 -1.13 24.76 6.46
C ALA A 56 -2.13 24.11 5.47
N LEU A 57 -2.75 24.93 4.62
CA LEU A 57 -3.70 24.47 3.60
C LEU A 57 -3.03 23.63 2.49
N ILE A 58 -1.85 24.06 2.00
CA ILE A 58 -1.00 23.32 1.06
C ILE A 58 -0.56 22.00 1.68
N SER A 59 -0.16 21.98 2.96
CA SER A 59 0.21 20.74 3.66
C SER A 59 -0.96 19.77 3.79
N ARG A 60 -2.18 20.27 4.06
CA ARG A 60 -3.40 19.43 4.04
C ARG A 60 -3.68 18.91 2.63
N GLY A 61 -3.53 19.75 1.60
CA GLY A 61 -3.71 19.35 0.21
C GLY A 61 -2.70 18.29 -0.25
N GLU A 62 -1.44 18.38 0.16
CA GLU A 62 -0.44 17.33 -0.09
C GLU A 62 -0.85 16.02 0.59
N TYR A 63 -1.26 16.09 1.85
CA TYR A 63 -1.73 14.92 2.60
C TYR A 63 -2.96 14.25 1.94
N LEU A 64 -3.91 15.05 1.44
CA LEU A 64 -5.08 14.55 0.71
C LEU A 64 -4.70 13.99 -0.67
N ALA A 65 -3.74 14.60 -1.37
CA ALA A 65 -3.23 14.09 -2.65
C ALA A 65 -2.44 12.79 -2.49
N ARG A 66 -1.83 12.57 -1.32
CA ARG A 66 -1.29 11.26 -0.91
C ARG A 66 -2.40 10.28 -0.59
N ALA A 67 -3.35 10.63 0.29
CA ALA A 67 -4.48 9.76 0.64
C ALA A 67 -5.29 9.30 -0.58
N GLY A 68 -5.47 10.19 -1.57
CA GLY A 68 -6.10 9.94 -2.86
C GLY A 68 -5.19 9.33 -3.94
N ASP A 69 -4.03 8.80 -3.57
CA ASP A 69 -3.01 8.17 -4.42
C ASP A 69 -2.70 8.90 -5.75
N CYS A 70 -2.88 10.22 -5.78
CA CYS A 70 -2.86 11.01 -7.01
C CYS A 70 -1.47 10.96 -7.66
N ILE A 71 -0.43 10.77 -6.85
CA ILE A 71 0.96 10.66 -7.30
C ILE A 71 1.25 9.35 -8.03
N ALA A 72 0.59 8.23 -7.68
CA ALA A 72 0.80 6.94 -8.36
C ALA A 72 0.30 7.02 -9.80
N CYS A 73 -0.94 7.46 -9.99
CA CYS A 73 -1.54 7.57 -11.33
C CYS A 73 -0.91 8.70 -12.16
N HIS A 74 -0.69 9.88 -11.59
CA HIS A 74 -0.25 11.07 -12.35
C HIS A 74 1.28 11.25 -12.41
N SER A 75 2.09 10.25 -12.08
CA SER A 75 3.55 10.30 -12.24
C SER A 75 4.08 9.09 -12.98
N THR A 76 5.28 9.20 -13.56
CA THR A 76 6.00 8.11 -14.21
C THR A 76 7.45 8.08 -13.77
N GLN A 77 8.06 6.89 -13.73
CA GLN A 77 9.42 6.71 -13.20
C GLN A 77 10.43 7.54 -14.02
N GLY A 78 11.27 8.32 -13.33
CA GLY A 78 12.26 9.20 -13.97
C GLY A 78 11.69 10.46 -14.63
N LYS A 79 10.39 10.74 -14.47
CA LYS A 79 9.75 12.02 -14.85
C LYS A 79 9.45 12.86 -13.60
N PRO A 80 9.20 14.18 -13.74
CA PRO A 80 8.67 14.99 -12.64
C PRO A 80 7.34 14.43 -12.12
N ALA A 81 7.10 14.58 -10.81
CA ALA A 81 5.84 14.19 -10.19
C ALA A 81 4.65 14.98 -10.79
N PHE A 82 3.48 14.35 -10.84
CA PHE A 82 2.22 14.93 -11.34
C PHE A 82 2.21 15.34 -12.84
N ALA A 83 3.28 15.05 -13.59
CA ALA A 83 3.39 15.36 -15.02
C ALA A 83 2.64 14.38 -15.96
N GLY A 84 2.01 13.33 -15.41
CA GLY A 84 1.22 12.34 -16.14
C GLY A 84 2.03 11.30 -16.91
N GLY A 85 1.39 10.69 -17.91
CA GLY A 85 1.99 9.76 -18.86
C GLY A 85 1.98 8.29 -18.45
N LEU A 86 1.35 7.91 -17.33
CA LEU A 86 1.22 6.50 -16.95
C LEU A 86 0.20 5.81 -17.89
N PRO A 87 0.57 4.71 -18.56
CA PRO A 87 -0.37 3.88 -19.32
C PRO A 87 -1.20 3.01 -18.37
N ILE A 88 -2.52 3.00 -18.57
CA ILE A 88 -3.47 2.12 -17.90
C ILE A 88 -4.23 1.36 -18.99
N ASP A 89 -3.97 0.06 -19.13
CA ASP A 89 -4.73 -0.79 -20.03
C ASP A 89 -6.15 -1.02 -19.48
N SER A 90 -7.16 -0.74 -20.29
CA SER A 90 -8.57 -0.97 -19.95
C SER A 90 -9.14 -2.25 -20.57
N GLY A 91 -8.30 -3.10 -21.18
CA GLY A 91 -8.70 -4.23 -22.04
C GLY A 91 -9.34 -3.80 -23.37
N HIS A 92 -9.39 -2.49 -23.64
CA HIS A 92 -10.06 -1.88 -24.81
C HIS A 92 -9.22 -0.74 -25.42
N GLY A 93 -7.96 -0.64 -25.02
CA GLY A 93 -7.06 0.48 -25.33
C GLY A 93 -6.35 1.00 -24.08
N ILE A 94 -5.44 1.96 -24.28
CA ILE A 94 -4.60 2.53 -23.22
C ILE A 94 -5.10 3.92 -22.85
N ILE A 95 -5.51 4.07 -21.59
CA ILE A 95 -5.79 5.35 -20.96
C ILE A 95 -4.48 5.90 -20.41
N TYR A 96 -4.12 7.12 -20.78
CA TYR A 96 -2.93 7.79 -20.26
C TYR A 96 -3.30 8.83 -19.22
N SER A 97 -2.59 8.86 -18.09
CA SER A 97 -2.81 9.87 -17.04
C SER A 97 -2.39 11.27 -17.50
N THR A 98 -3.17 12.28 -17.14
CA THR A 98 -2.93 13.68 -17.52
C THR A 98 -1.88 14.35 -16.63
N ASN A 99 -1.24 15.40 -17.14
CA ASN A 99 -0.47 16.33 -16.32
C ASN A 99 -1.44 17.15 -15.45
N ILE A 100 -1.21 17.17 -14.14
CA ILE A 100 -2.01 17.92 -13.15
C ILE A 100 -1.16 18.92 -12.35
N THR A 101 0.00 19.30 -12.88
CA THR A 101 0.79 20.44 -12.39
C THR A 101 0.13 21.77 -12.79
N PRO A 102 0.47 22.91 -12.15
CA PRO A 102 -0.12 24.21 -12.48
C PRO A 102 0.49 24.85 -13.74
N ASP A 103 1.03 24.05 -14.67
CA ASP A 103 1.43 24.54 -15.98
C ASP A 103 0.21 25.00 -16.79
N LYS A 104 0.29 26.19 -17.39
CA LYS A 104 -0.84 26.86 -18.06
C LYS A 104 -1.08 26.44 -19.51
N GLN A 105 -0.26 25.55 -20.05
CA GLN A 105 -0.39 25.06 -21.43
C GLN A 105 -0.58 23.54 -21.48
N HIS A 106 0.04 22.82 -20.54
CA HIS A 106 0.14 21.36 -20.55
C HIS A 106 -0.56 20.70 -19.35
N GLY A 107 -0.74 21.45 -18.25
CA GLY A 107 -1.37 20.99 -17.01
C GLY A 107 -2.71 21.68 -16.71
N ILE A 108 -3.03 21.83 -15.43
CA ILE A 108 -4.30 22.41 -14.96
C ILE A 108 -4.20 23.91 -14.61
N GLY A 109 -3.12 24.60 -14.98
CA GLY A 109 -2.84 25.99 -14.54
C GLY A 109 -3.83 27.08 -14.95
N ASN A 110 -4.86 26.75 -15.74
CA ASN A 110 -5.98 27.62 -16.11
C ASN A 110 -7.35 27.13 -15.57
N TYR A 111 -7.40 26.02 -14.84
CA TYR A 111 -8.63 25.54 -14.21
C TYR A 111 -9.03 26.50 -13.09
N SER A 112 -10.32 26.84 -13.00
CA SER A 112 -10.88 27.36 -11.75
C SER A 112 -11.03 26.25 -10.71
N GLU A 113 -11.16 26.62 -9.44
CA GLU A 113 -11.44 25.65 -8.36
C GLU A 113 -12.71 24.84 -8.63
N GLN A 114 -13.75 25.46 -9.21
CA GLN A 114 -14.94 24.73 -9.64
C GLN A 114 -14.61 23.71 -10.72
N GLN A 115 -13.86 24.07 -11.77
CA GLN A 115 -13.50 23.13 -12.84
C GLN A 115 -12.62 21.98 -12.32
N PHE A 116 -11.76 22.24 -11.34
CA PHE A 116 -11.00 21.20 -10.63
C PHE A 116 -11.94 20.28 -9.84
N ALA A 117 -12.84 20.85 -9.05
CA ALA A 117 -13.84 20.09 -8.30
C ALA A 117 -14.76 19.25 -9.21
N GLU A 118 -15.10 19.73 -10.41
CA GLU A 118 -15.92 19.01 -11.38
C GLU A 118 -15.14 17.91 -12.11
N ALA A 119 -13.85 18.11 -12.39
CA ALA A 119 -12.99 17.06 -12.90
C ALA A 119 -12.80 15.94 -11.87
N VAL A 120 -12.55 16.30 -10.60
CA VAL A 120 -12.27 15.35 -9.53
C VAL A 120 -13.52 14.63 -9.03
N ARG A 121 -14.66 15.32 -8.85
CA ARG A 121 -15.89 14.75 -8.24
C ARG A 121 -16.99 14.37 -9.23
N LYS A 122 -16.93 14.80 -10.49
CA LYS A 122 -17.94 14.48 -11.53
C LYS A 122 -17.35 13.84 -12.80
N GLY A 123 -16.03 13.76 -12.91
CA GLY A 123 -15.36 13.29 -14.12
C GLY A 123 -15.56 14.21 -15.34
N VAL A 124 -15.70 15.53 -15.12
CA VAL A 124 -15.92 16.53 -16.20
C VAL A 124 -14.74 17.50 -16.25
N ARG A 125 -13.97 17.49 -17.36
CA ARG A 125 -12.84 18.38 -17.57
C ARG A 125 -13.28 19.83 -17.78
N ALA A 126 -12.34 20.79 -17.64
CA ALA A 126 -12.58 22.20 -17.92
C ALA A 126 -13.04 22.50 -19.37
N ASP A 127 -12.73 21.60 -20.31
CA ASP A 127 -13.18 21.61 -21.71
C ASP A 127 -14.57 20.96 -21.93
N GLY A 128 -15.23 20.50 -20.87
CA GLY A 128 -16.54 19.83 -20.90
C GLY A 128 -16.50 18.34 -21.24
N SER A 129 -15.34 17.76 -21.60
CA SER A 129 -15.23 16.34 -21.94
C SER A 129 -15.17 15.43 -20.70
N HIS A 130 -15.71 14.22 -20.83
CA HIS A 130 -15.76 13.25 -19.74
C HIS A 130 -14.46 12.46 -19.58
N LEU A 131 -14.04 12.26 -18.33
CA LEU A 131 -13.03 11.29 -17.94
C LEU A 131 -13.56 9.86 -18.08
N TYR A 132 -12.64 8.89 -18.14
CA TYR A 132 -12.96 7.47 -17.98
C TYR A 132 -12.86 7.10 -16.48
N PRO A 133 -13.63 6.11 -16.00
CA PRO A 133 -13.67 5.73 -14.58
C PRO A 133 -12.42 4.97 -14.08
N ALA A 134 -11.34 4.97 -14.88
CA ALA A 134 -9.98 4.70 -14.39
C ALA A 134 -9.47 5.84 -13.48
N MET A 135 -10.04 7.05 -13.62
CA MET A 135 -9.98 8.08 -12.59
C MET A 135 -11.21 7.88 -11.68
N PRO A 136 -11.05 7.61 -10.36
CA PRO A 136 -12.16 7.15 -9.50
C PRO A 136 -13.03 8.30 -8.98
N TYR A 137 -13.52 9.17 -9.87
CA TYR A 137 -14.41 10.28 -9.52
C TYR A 137 -15.71 9.81 -8.83
N THR A 138 -16.14 8.57 -9.09
CA THR A 138 -17.28 7.91 -8.42
C THR A 138 -17.04 7.63 -6.93
N SER A 139 -15.79 7.58 -6.48
CA SER A 139 -15.43 7.59 -5.04
C SER A 139 -15.16 9.01 -4.56
N TYR A 140 -14.43 9.81 -5.35
CA TYR A 140 -14.07 11.17 -4.95
C TYR A 140 -15.25 12.13 -4.81
N VAL A 141 -16.42 11.83 -5.36
CA VAL A 141 -17.67 12.55 -5.07
C VAL A 141 -17.97 12.67 -3.56
N LYS A 142 -17.44 11.77 -2.73
CA LYS A 142 -17.52 11.83 -1.26
C LYS A 142 -16.76 13.01 -0.65
N VAL A 143 -15.75 13.56 -1.32
CA VAL A 143 -14.82 14.57 -0.77
C VAL A 143 -15.52 15.90 -0.52
N THR A 144 -15.27 16.49 0.65
CA THR A 144 -15.85 17.77 1.08
C THR A 144 -15.31 18.95 0.28
N ASP A 145 -16.01 20.08 0.32
CA ASP A 145 -15.53 21.31 -0.33
C ASP A 145 -14.25 21.86 0.33
N GLU A 146 -14.08 21.69 1.64
CA GLU A 146 -12.85 22.04 2.37
C GLU A 146 -11.63 21.22 1.91
N ASP A 147 -11.79 19.90 1.75
CA ASP A 147 -10.71 19.05 1.26
C ASP A 147 -10.45 19.26 -0.24
N MET A 148 -11.48 19.59 -1.02
CA MET A 148 -11.33 19.96 -2.43
C MET A 148 -10.58 21.29 -2.62
N HIS A 149 -10.88 22.28 -1.77
CA HIS A 149 -10.16 23.55 -1.71
C HIS A 149 -8.68 23.31 -1.36
N ALA A 150 -8.40 22.52 -0.32
CA ALA A 150 -7.04 22.16 0.08
C ALA A 150 -6.27 21.45 -1.04
N LEU A 151 -6.87 20.46 -1.71
CA LEU A 151 -6.30 19.79 -2.88
C LEU A 151 -5.97 20.79 -4.00
N TYR A 152 -6.91 21.67 -4.35
CA TYR A 152 -6.71 22.69 -5.37
C TYR A 152 -5.57 23.66 -5.01
N THR A 153 -5.52 24.17 -3.77
CA THR A 153 -4.41 25.02 -3.31
C THR A 153 -3.07 24.29 -3.38
N PHE A 154 -2.99 23.01 -3.00
CA PHE A 154 -1.76 22.23 -3.14
C PHE A 154 -1.30 22.10 -4.60
N PHE A 155 -2.21 21.76 -5.53
CA PHE A 155 -1.84 21.65 -6.94
C PHE A 155 -1.51 23.01 -7.58
N MET A 156 -2.08 24.11 -7.11
CA MET A 156 -1.87 25.44 -7.70
C MET A 156 -0.71 26.24 -7.07
N GLU A 157 -0.41 26.04 -5.78
CA GLU A 157 0.64 26.78 -5.06
C GLU A 157 1.81 25.89 -4.56
N GLY A 158 1.56 24.60 -4.29
CA GLY A 158 2.56 23.66 -3.75
C GLY A 158 3.31 22.84 -4.82
N VAL A 159 2.63 22.46 -5.91
CA VAL A 159 3.20 21.66 -7.00
C VAL A 159 3.95 22.56 -8.00
N LYS A 160 5.15 22.13 -8.42
CA LYS A 160 5.93 22.85 -9.44
C LYS A 160 5.30 22.64 -10.84
N PRO A 161 5.12 23.68 -11.66
CA PRO A 161 4.62 23.54 -13.02
C PRO A 161 5.62 22.75 -13.89
N VAL A 162 5.10 21.85 -14.72
CA VAL A 162 5.89 21.03 -15.65
C VAL A 162 5.32 21.16 -17.06
N ALA A 163 6.07 21.80 -17.95
CA ALA A 163 5.74 21.92 -19.37
C ALA A 163 6.00 20.57 -20.09
N THR A 164 5.04 19.66 -20.02
CA THR A 164 5.11 18.34 -20.68
C THR A 164 3.70 17.83 -20.96
N THR A 165 3.43 17.48 -22.22
CA THR A 165 2.20 16.79 -22.64
C THR A 165 2.39 15.28 -22.52
N PRO A 166 1.54 14.57 -21.77
CA PRO A 166 1.43 13.11 -21.86
C PRO A 166 1.01 12.62 -23.26
N PRO A 167 1.21 11.34 -23.59
CA PRO A 167 0.57 10.72 -24.74
C PRO A 167 -0.96 10.82 -24.66
N GLU A 168 -1.65 10.90 -25.80
CA GLU A 168 -3.11 10.90 -25.83
C GLU A 168 -3.68 9.50 -25.54
N THR A 169 -4.80 9.47 -24.84
CA THR A 169 -5.56 8.23 -24.54
C THR A 169 -6.05 7.58 -25.83
N SER A 170 -5.57 6.37 -26.12
CA SER A 170 -5.84 5.63 -27.35
C SER A 170 -6.79 4.47 -27.05
N MET A 171 -8.06 4.65 -27.41
CA MET A 171 -9.14 3.69 -27.16
C MET A 171 -9.66 3.12 -28.48
N SER A 172 -10.03 1.84 -28.46
CA SER A 172 -10.74 1.19 -29.58
C SER A 172 -12.17 1.76 -29.74
N PHE A 173 -12.74 1.60 -30.94
CA PHE A 173 -14.16 1.90 -31.17
C PHE A 173 -15.04 0.82 -30.51
N PRO A 174 -16.16 1.16 -29.84
CA PRO A 174 -16.75 2.49 -29.69
C PRO A 174 -16.29 3.27 -28.45
N PHE A 175 -15.37 2.72 -27.64
CA PHE A 175 -14.96 3.31 -26.35
C PHE A 175 -14.25 4.66 -26.47
N ASN A 176 -13.67 4.97 -27.62
CA ASN A 176 -13.13 6.30 -27.95
C ASN A 176 -14.19 7.42 -27.99
N LEU A 177 -15.48 7.10 -28.13
CA LEU A 177 -16.56 8.07 -28.21
C LEU A 177 -16.90 8.65 -26.83
N ARG A 178 -16.20 9.72 -26.43
CA ARG A 178 -16.32 10.38 -25.11
C ARG A 178 -17.74 10.75 -24.68
N PHE A 179 -18.68 10.98 -25.59
CA PHE A 179 -20.08 11.23 -25.23
C PHE A 179 -20.75 10.00 -24.57
N GLY A 180 -20.29 8.78 -24.88
CA GLY A 180 -20.76 7.54 -24.26
C GLY A 180 -20.50 7.50 -22.76
N MET A 181 -19.47 8.20 -22.26
CA MET A 181 -19.23 8.35 -20.83
C MET A 181 -20.28 9.22 -20.12
N GLY A 182 -20.94 10.15 -20.81
CA GLY A 182 -22.09 10.87 -20.27
C GLY A 182 -23.27 9.95 -20.02
N VAL A 183 -23.52 9.02 -20.95
CA VAL A 183 -24.56 7.97 -20.81
C VAL A 183 -24.19 6.98 -19.71
N TRP A 184 -22.93 6.54 -19.65
CA TRP A 184 -22.44 5.65 -18.58
C TRP A 184 -22.58 6.31 -17.21
N ASN A 185 -22.20 7.59 -17.07
CA ASN A 185 -22.34 8.34 -15.83
C ASN A 185 -23.80 8.43 -15.37
N TRP A 186 -24.75 8.66 -16.28
CA TRP A 186 -26.17 8.71 -15.95
C TRP A 186 -26.73 7.40 -15.39
N PHE A 187 -26.20 6.25 -15.81
CA PHE A 187 -26.61 4.93 -15.30
C PHE A 187 -25.81 4.43 -14.08
N PHE A 188 -24.53 4.82 -13.94
CA PHE A 188 -23.58 4.12 -13.06
C PHE A 188 -22.74 5.01 -12.14
N ALA A 189 -22.66 6.33 -12.35
CA ALA A 189 -21.90 7.21 -11.46
C ALA A 189 -22.79 7.67 -10.29
N THR A 190 -22.41 7.33 -9.06
CA THR A 190 -23.03 7.94 -7.87
C THR A 190 -22.68 9.43 -7.82
N THR A 191 -23.67 10.25 -7.46
CA THR A 191 -23.53 11.70 -7.25
C THR A 191 -23.67 12.08 -5.77
N ASP A 192 -23.77 11.10 -4.87
CA ASP A 192 -23.97 11.31 -3.44
C ASP A 192 -22.69 11.75 -2.73
N PRO A 193 -22.66 12.93 -2.07
CA PRO A 193 -21.56 13.30 -1.17
C PRO A 193 -21.49 12.38 0.05
N PHE A 194 -20.42 12.48 0.84
CA PHE A 194 -20.29 11.72 2.07
C PHE A 194 -21.36 12.11 3.10
N LYS A 195 -21.94 11.10 3.76
CA LYS A 195 -23.01 11.23 4.76
C LYS A 195 -22.71 10.25 5.90
N PRO A 196 -22.32 10.72 7.10
CA PRO A 196 -22.11 9.84 8.25
C PRO A 196 -23.37 9.02 8.58
N VAL A 197 -23.23 7.72 8.83
CA VAL A 197 -24.35 6.86 9.22
C VAL A 197 -24.65 7.05 10.71
N SER A 198 -25.95 7.07 11.05
CA SER A 198 -26.40 7.23 12.44
C SER A 198 -25.84 6.13 13.34
N GLY A 199 -25.30 6.51 14.50
CA GLY A 199 -24.66 5.60 15.45
C GLY A 199 -23.17 5.36 15.25
N TRP A 200 -22.56 5.87 14.16
CA TRP A 200 -21.10 5.91 14.06
C TRP A 200 -20.49 6.94 15.01
N ASN A 201 -19.31 6.62 15.55
CA ASN A 201 -18.46 7.58 16.25
C ASN A 201 -17.53 8.31 15.27
N ALA A 202 -16.72 9.25 15.76
CA ALA A 202 -15.81 10.03 14.93
C ALA A 202 -14.77 9.17 14.17
N GLN A 203 -14.21 8.14 14.83
CA GLN A 203 -13.19 7.25 14.26
C GLN A 203 -13.76 6.40 13.10
N VAL A 204 -14.94 5.77 13.30
CA VAL A 204 -15.62 5.02 12.25
C VAL A 204 -16.04 5.94 11.09
N THR A 205 -16.51 7.15 11.40
CA THR A 205 -16.88 8.16 10.39
C THR A 205 -15.66 8.61 9.57
N ARG A 206 -14.50 8.83 10.20
CA ARG A 206 -13.25 9.17 9.51
C ARG A 206 -12.74 8.02 8.64
N GLY A 207 -12.81 6.79 9.15
CA GLY A 207 -12.48 5.58 8.39
C GLY A 207 -13.35 5.42 7.15
N ALA A 208 -14.68 5.57 7.30
CA ALA A 208 -15.62 5.55 6.20
C ALA A 208 -15.31 6.62 5.15
N TYR A 209 -15.06 7.87 5.56
CA TYR A 209 -14.73 8.97 4.66
C TYR A 209 -13.48 8.71 3.82
N LEU A 210 -12.45 8.11 4.43
CA LEU A 210 -11.22 7.75 3.73
C LEU A 210 -11.42 6.56 2.78
N VAL A 211 -12.12 5.50 3.21
CA VAL A 211 -12.28 4.25 2.46
C VAL A 211 -13.32 4.35 1.33
N GLU A 212 -14.43 5.05 1.55
CA GLU A 212 -15.48 5.31 0.56
C GLU A 212 -15.11 6.50 -0.37
N GLY A 213 -14.20 7.38 0.09
CA GLY A 213 -13.76 8.59 -0.61
C GLY A 213 -12.37 8.48 -1.25
N LEU A 214 -11.40 9.25 -0.76
CA LEU A 214 -10.08 9.40 -1.40
C LEU A 214 -9.29 8.10 -1.51
N GLY A 215 -9.29 7.24 -0.49
CA GLY A 215 -8.62 5.94 -0.56
C GLY A 215 -9.24 4.95 -1.54
N HIS A 216 -10.41 5.30 -2.13
CA HIS A 216 -11.06 4.63 -3.26
C HIS A 216 -11.04 3.09 -3.22
N CYS A 217 -11.15 2.49 -2.02
CA CYS A 217 -10.84 1.07 -1.85
C CYS A 217 -11.87 0.18 -2.56
N GLY A 218 -13.10 0.69 -2.75
CA GLY A 218 -14.13 0.08 -3.58
C GLY A 218 -13.67 -0.20 -5.01
N SER A 219 -12.85 0.67 -5.60
CA SER A 219 -12.43 0.53 -7.00
C SER A 219 -11.61 -0.72 -7.29
N CYS A 220 -10.98 -1.34 -6.28
CA CYS A 220 -10.39 -2.67 -6.40
C CYS A 220 -11.23 -3.76 -5.69
N HIS A 221 -11.76 -3.47 -4.50
CA HIS A 221 -12.35 -4.49 -3.61
C HIS A 221 -13.88 -4.65 -3.73
N THR A 222 -14.58 -3.84 -4.53
CA THR A 222 -16.00 -4.01 -4.87
C THR A 222 -16.12 -4.76 -6.23
N PRO A 223 -16.98 -5.78 -6.35
CA PRO A 223 -17.12 -6.53 -7.60
C PRO A 223 -17.74 -5.65 -8.69
N ARG A 224 -17.27 -5.82 -9.93
CA ARG A 224 -17.70 -5.01 -11.07
C ARG A 224 -18.98 -5.55 -11.74
N GLY A 225 -19.75 -4.64 -12.32
CA GLY A 225 -20.93 -4.92 -13.15
C GLY A 225 -20.57 -5.16 -14.61
N PHE A 226 -21.56 -5.50 -15.44
CA PHE A 226 -21.35 -5.77 -16.88
C PHE A 226 -20.77 -4.56 -17.65
N ALA A 227 -21.02 -3.35 -17.16
CA ALA A 227 -20.49 -2.09 -17.71
C ALA A 227 -19.18 -1.64 -17.02
N MET A 228 -18.48 -2.55 -16.33
CA MET A 228 -17.29 -2.30 -15.50
C MET A 228 -17.48 -1.28 -14.36
N ASN A 229 -18.72 -0.89 -14.04
CA ASN A 229 -19.06 -0.08 -12.88
C ASN A 229 -18.84 -0.84 -11.57
N GLU A 230 -18.58 -0.14 -10.47
CA GLU A 230 -18.68 -0.74 -9.13
C GLU A 230 -20.14 -1.09 -8.85
N LYS A 231 -20.41 -2.29 -8.31
CA LYS A 231 -21.78 -2.74 -7.98
C LYS A 231 -22.33 -2.18 -6.68
N ALA A 232 -21.53 -1.38 -5.96
CA ALA A 232 -21.86 -0.73 -4.71
C ALA A 232 -20.88 0.41 -4.43
N SER A 233 -21.27 1.36 -3.58
CA SER A 233 -20.60 2.64 -3.37
C SER A 233 -20.27 2.96 -1.91
N ASN A 234 -20.90 2.27 -0.95
CA ASN A 234 -20.77 2.54 0.48
C ASN A 234 -21.09 1.31 1.35
N SER A 235 -20.69 1.38 2.62
CA SER A 235 -20.84 0.34 3.66
C SER A 235 -22.24 -0.26 3.81
N GLY A 236 -23.31 0.50 3.53
CA GLY A 236 -24.70 0.03 3.60
C GLY A 236 -25.07 -1.02 2.55
N GLU A 237 -24.26 -1.16 1.51
CA GLU A 237 -24.43 -2.14 0.45
C GLU A 237 -23.51 -3.35 0.70
N LEU A 238 -24.06 -4.58 0.75
CA LEU A 238 -23.28 -5.79 1.09
C LEU A 238 -22.18 -6.13 0.07
N ALA A 239 -22.31 -5.67 -1.19
CA ALA A 239 -21.29 -5.83 -2.22
C ALA A 239 -20.11 -4.86 -2.08
N PHE A 240 -20.24 -3.77 -1.31
CA PHE A 240 -19.14 -2.82 -1.14
C PHE A 240 -17.98 -3.51 -0.40
N LEU A 241 -16.77 -3.47 -0.98
CA LEU A 241 -15.58 -4.14 -0.47
C LEU A 241 -15.70 -5.67 -0.27
N SER A 242 -16.67 -6.33 -0.91
CA SER A 242 -16.92 -7.78 -0.76
C SER A 242 -15.86 -8.69 -1.40
N GLY A 243 -14.83 -8.12 -2.03
CA GLY A 243 -13.92 -8.83 -2.94
C GLY A 243 -14.49 -8.91 -4.35
N GLY A 244 -13.65 -9.32 -5.30
CA GLY A 244 -14.00 -9.39 -6.72
C GLY A 244 -12.81 -9.81 -7.59
N GLU A 245 -12.85 -9.42 -8.86
CA GLU A 245 -11.72 -9.59 -9.79
C GLU A 245 -11.39 -8.28 -10.49
N LEU A 246 -10.09 -8.06 -10.73
CA LEU A 246 -9.55 -6.90 -11.45
C LEU A 246 -8.44 -7.38 -12.40
N GLY A 247 -8.54 -7.14 -13.71
CA GLY A 247 -7.58 -7.66 -14.71
C GLY A 247 -7.51 -9.20 -14.86
N GLY A 248 -8.36 -9.94 -14.13
CA GLY A 248 -8.27 -11.39 -13.95
C GLY A 248 -7.44 -11.82 -12.73
N TRP A 249 -7.08 -10.88 -11.85
CA TRP A 249 -6.52 -11.11 -10.51
C TRP A 249 -7.66 -11.19 -9.48
N GLY A 250 -7.62 -12.17 -8.58
CA GLY A 250 -8.59 -12.30 -7.48
C GLY A 250 -8.30 -11.31 -6.34
N VAL A 251 -9.22 -10.38 -6.08
CA VAL A 251 -9.08 -9.33 -5.08
C VAL A 251 -9.88 -9.69 -3.82
N PRO A 252 -9.27 -9.77 -2.63
CA PRO A 252 -9.93 -10.28 -1.42
C PRO A 252 -10.96 -9.31 -0.85
N SER A 253 -11.91 -9.84 -0.06
CA SER A 253 -12.84 -9.02 0.73
C SER A 253 -12.13 -8.24 1.83
N LEU A 254 -12.51 -6.97 2.02
CA LEU A 254 -12.09 -6.16 3.17
C LEU A 254 -13.18 -6.03 4.25
N ARG A 255 -14.32 -6.73 4.11
CA ARG A 255 -15.41 -6.65 5.09
C ARG A 255 -15.08 -7.45 6.35
N GLY A 256 -14.88 -6.76 7.48
CA GLY A 256 -14.69 -7.34 8.82
C GLY A 256 -13.30 -7.92 9.09
N LEU A 257 -12.58 -8.34 8.04
CA LEU A 257 -11.20 -8.87 8.08
C LEU A 257 -10.98 -9.85 9.26
N PRO A 258 -11.77 -10.94 9.36
CA PRO A 258 -11.96 -11.71 10.60
C PRO A 258 -10.71 -12.45 11.11
N ARG A 259 -9.61 -12.47 10.34
CA ARG A 259 -8.34 -13.12 10.69
C ARG A 259 -7.22 -12.15 11.07
N TRP A 260 -7.44 -10.84 10.94
CA TRP A 260 -6.45 -9.81 11.23
C TRP A 260 -6.86 -9.01 12.46
N THR A 261 -5.89 -8.61 13.31
CA THR A 261 -6.12 -7.59 14.34
C THR A 261 -6.28 -6.22 13.69
N GLU A 262 -6.66 -5.19 14.45
CA GLU A 262 -6.61 -3.82 13.92
C GLU A 262 -5.17 -3.41 13.56
N GLN A 263 -4.20 -3.81 14.40
CA GLN A 263 -2.78 -3.57 14.16
C GLN A 263 -2.26 -4.29 12.91
N ASP A 264 -2.75 -5.49 12.58
CA ASP A 264 -2.38 -6.18 11.34
C ASP A 264 -2.82 -5.43 10.07
N ILE A 265 -3.90 -4.63 10.16
CA ILE A 265 -4.34 -3.75 9.06
C ILE A 265 -3.44 -2.52 9.00
N VAL A 266 -3.18 -1.87 10.15
CA VAL A 266 -2.31 -0.68 10.25
C VAL A 266 -0.89 -1.00 9.79
N ASP A 267 -0.28 -2.09 10.27
CA ASP A 267 1.04 -2.56 9.85
C ASP A 267 1.08 -2.78 8.33
N TYR A 268 0.07 -3.46 7.77
CA TYR A 268 0.01 -3.79 6.34
C TYR A 268 -0.12 -2.54 5.46
N LEU A 269 -1.02 -1.62 5.80
CA LEU A 269 -1.22 -0.37 5.07
C LEU A 269 -0.01 0.59 5.20
N GLN A 270 0.70 0.57 6.32
CA GLN A 270 1.81 1.49 6.58
C GLN A 270 3.19 0.96 6.14
N THR A 271 3.35 -0.36 5.99
CA THR A 271 4.65 -1.00 5.72
C THR A 271 4.65 -2.06 4.61
N GLY A 272 3.49 -2.34 4.03
CA GLY A 272 3.31 -3.38 3.01
C GLY A 272 3.35 -4.80 3.57
N ARG A 273 3.28 -4.97 4.90
CA ARG A 273 3.38 -6.26 5.60
C ARG A 273 2.85 -6.19 7.02
N ASN A 274 2.37 -7.31 7.54
CA ASN A 274 2.02 -7.49 8.95
C ASN A 274 2.66 -8.77 9.50
N GLN A 275 2.15 -9.30 10.61
CA GLN A 275 2.73 -10.47 11.26
C GLN A 275 2.71 -11.73 10.37
N THR A 276 1.78 -11.82 9.41
CA THR A 276 1.51 -13.03 8.61
C THR A 276 1.56 -12.81 7.10
N SER A 277 1.37 -11.59 6.62
CA SER A 277 1.03 -11.26 5.23
C SER A 277 1.90 -10.12 4.69
N ALA A 278 2.10 -10.08 3.38
CA ALA A 278 2.82 -9.00 2.68
C ALA A 278 2.14 -8.65 1.34
N VAL A 279 2.32 -7.43 0.85
CA VAL A 279 1.77 -6.96 -0.43
C VAL A 279 2.47 -7.63 -1.62
N ALA A 280 1.69 -7.83 -2.68
CA ALA A 280 2.13 -8.15 -4.03
C ALA A 280 1.14 -7.56 -5.04
N GLY A 281 1.54 -7.36 -6.30
CA GLY A 281 0.73 -6.66 -7.30
C GLY A 281 0.43 -5.20 -6.90
N GLU A 282 -0.66 -4.64 -7.40
CA GLU A 282 -1.04 -3.22 -7.28
C GLU A 282 -0.99 -2.64 -5.86
N MET A 283 -1.32 -3.43 -4.82
CA MET A 283 -1.24 -2.98 -3.42
C MET A 283 0.18 -2.58 -2.98
N THR A 284 1.21 -3.00 -3.73
CA THR A 284 2.59 -2.54 -3.55
C THR A 284 2.73 -1.04 -3.83
N GLU A 285 2.04 -0.55 -4.86
CA GLU A 285 2.07 0.87 -5.27
C GLU A 285 1.19 1.72 -4.37
N VAL A 286 -0.03 1.25 -4.07
CA VAL A 286 -0.95 1.91 -3.11
C VAL A 286 -0.27 2.18 -1.77
N VAL A 287 0.51 1.23 -1.25
CA VAL A 287 1.30 1.45 -0.03
C VAL A 287 2.48 2.39 -0.27
N ARG A 288 3.22 2.23 -1.38
CA ARG A 288 4.41 3.04 -1.69
C ARG A 288 4.09 4.52 -1.90
N HIS A 289 2.91 4.84 -2.43
CA HIS A 289 2.56 6.17 -2.92
C HIS A 289 1.49 6.88 -2.06
N SER A 290 0.53 6.13 -1.51
CA SER A 290 -0.53 6.60 -0.62
C SER A 290 -0.35 6.16 0.83
N THR A 291 -0.66 4.89 1.17
CA THR A 291 -1.08 4.56 2.54
C THR A 291 0.05 4.55 3.56
N ALA A 292 1.32 4.47 3.13
CA ALA A 292 2.47 4.65 4.03
C ALA A 292 2.62 6.09 4.57
N TYR A 293 2.02 7.09 3.92
CA TYR A 293 2.06 8.49 4.33
C TYR A 293 0.87 8.92 5.19
N LEU A 294 -0.11 8.03 5.41
CA LEU A 294 -1.25 8.31 6.26
C LEU A 294 -0.85 8.44 7.73
N GLN A 295 -1.51 9.36 8.44
CA GLN A 295 -1.36 9.54 9.87
C GLN A 295 -1.84 8.29 10.61
N ASN A 296 -1.24 7.97 11.77
CA ASN A 296 -1.59 6.76 12.51
C ASN A 296 -3.09 6.71 12.85
N ASP A 297 -3.67 7.84 13.27
CA ASP A 297 -5.07 7.98 13.63
C ASP A 297 -6.02 7.72 12.45
N ASP A 298 -5.61 8.10 11.23
CA ASP A 298 -6.33 7.80 9.99
C ASP A 298 -6.22 6.31 9.62
N LEU A 299 -5.04 5.71 9.79
CA LEU A 299 -4.84 4.27 9.58
C LEU A 299 -5.63 3.42 10.58
N HIS A 300 -5.67 3.80 11.86
CA HIS A 300 -6.54 3.19 12.85
C HIS A 300 -8.01 3.41 12.50
N SER A 301 -8.41 4.61 12.08
CA SER A 301 -9.79 4.89 11.64
C SER A 301 -10.23 3.99 10.47
N ILE A 302 -9.38 3.84 9.45
CA ILE A 302 -9.58 2.90 8.32
C ILE A 302 -9.73 1.46 8.86
N ALA A 303 -8.81 1.02 9.71
CA ALA A 303 -8.81 -0.34 10.25
C ALA A 303 -10.07 -0.63 11.11
N THR A 304 -10.47 0.28 11.99
CA THR A 304 -11.69 0.16 12.80
C THR A 304 -12.94 0.11 11.91
N TYR A 305 -13.04 0.97 10.88
CA TYR A 305 -14.15 0.95 9.94
C TYR A 305 -14.22 -0.38 9.18
N LEU A 306 -13.12 -0.83 8.57
CA LEU A 306 -13.08 -2.09 7.82
C LEU A 306 -13.48 -3.28 8.69
N LYS A 307 -13.00 -3.32 9.94
CA LYS A 307 -13.39 -4.36 10.92
C LYS A 307 -14.84 -4.25 11.41
N GLY A 308 -15.46 -3.08 11.34
CA GLY A 308 -16.88 -2.87 11.64
C GLY A 308 -17.85 -3.35 10.56
N LEU A 309 -17.37 -3.60 9.33
CA LEU A 309 -18.21 -4.08 8.24
C LEU A 309 -18.61 -5.55 8.45
N THR A 310 -19.90 -5.86 8.33
CA THR A 310 -20.41 -7.24 8.32
C THR A 310 -19.68 -8.08 7.27
N PRO A 311 -18.99 -9.17 7.65
CA PRO A 311 -18.33 -10.06 6.70
C PRO A 311 -19.30 -10.66 5.69
N VAL A 312 -18.81 -10.88 4.47
CA VAL A 312 -19.46 -11.75 3.47
C VAL A 312 -18.80 -13.14 3.50
N PRO A 313 -19.52 -14.23 3.19
CA PRO A 313 -18.91 -15.54 3.05
C PRO A 313 -17.88 -15.56 1.91
N ASP A 314 -16.65 -15.94 2.22
CA ASP A 314 -15.54 -16.11 1.28
C ASP A 314 -14.81 -17.43 1.62
N ARG A 315 -14.71 -18.32 0.62
CA ARG A 315 -14.03 -19.61 0.73
C ARG A 315 -12.60 -19.46 1.25
N ALA A 316 -11.91 -18.38 0.87
CA ALA A 316 -10.53 -18.12 1.27
C ALA A 316 -10.42 -17.62 2.73
N ALA A 317 -11.43 -16.89 3.22
CA ALA A 317 -11.51 -16.42 4.61
C ALA A 317 -11.85 -17.56 5.59
N ASP A 318 -12.67 -18.52 5.18
CA ASP A 318 -13.07 -19.69 5.98
C ASP A 318 -11.92 -20.67 6.27
N VAL A 319 -10.77 -20.55 5.59
CA VAL A 319 -9.61 -21.40 5.85
C VAL A 319 -8.89 -20.93 7.12
N LYS A 320 -9.01 -21.72 8.20
CA LYS A 320 -8.28 -21.49 9.45
C LYS A 320 -6.96 -22.28 9.41
N PRO A 321 -5.79 -21.66 9.64
CA PRO A 321 -4.51 -22.37 9.76
C PRO A 321 -4.54 -23.30 10.99
N GLN A 322 -4.79 -24.60 10.77
CA GLN A 322 -5.01 -25.61 11.81
C GLN A 322 -4.62 -27.00 11.32
N GLY A 323 -3.81 -27.72 12.11
CA GLY A 323 -3.62 -29.16 11.92
C GLY A 323 -2.53 -29.58 10.92
N ALA A 324 -1.73 -28.65 10.41
CA ALA A 324 -0.65 -28.79 9.41
C ALA A 324 0.45 -29.87 9.66
N LYS A 325 0.31 -30.73 10.67
CA LYS A 325 1.33 -31.73 11.09
C LYS A 325 1.69 -32.75 10.03
N GLU A 326 0.73 -33.23 9.23
CA GLU A 326 0.98 -34.30 8.25
C GLU A 326 1.85 -33.80 7.09
N THR A 327 1.47 -32.67 6.47
CA THR A 327 2.28 -32.01 5.43
C THR A 327 3.64 -31.61 5.97
N ALA A 328 3.71 -31.01 7.17
CA ALA A 328 4.98 -30.62 7.77
C ALA A 328 5.89 -31.82 8.06
N ALA A 329 5.37 -32.92 8.62
CA ALA A 329 6.15 -34.13 8.89
C ALA A 329 6.63 -34.80 7.60
N LYS A 330 5.78 -34.89 6.57
CA LYS A 330 6.16 -35.47 5.28
C LYS A 330 7.26 -34.65 4.59
N LEU A 331 7.12 -33.32 4.56
CA LEU A 331 8.16 -32.42 4.05
C LEU A 331 9.45 -32.47 4.89
N THR A 332 9.36 -32.64 6.21
CA THR A 332 10.52 -32.76 7.11
C THR A 332 11.29 -34.07 6.89
N ASN A 333 10.58 -35.19 6.71
CA ASN A 333 11.19 -36.49 6.46
C ASN A 333 11.77 -36.59 5.03
N ALA A 334 11.22 -35.81 4.09
CA ALA A 334 11.56 -35.82 2.67
C ALA A 334 11.40 -37.17 1.93
N GLU A 335 10.66 -38.11 2.53
CA GLU A 335 10.39 -39.44 1.95
C GLU A 335 9.11 -39.47 1.10
N ASN A 336 9.13 -40.26 0.03
CA ASN A 336 7.94 -40.56 -0.81
C ASN A 336 7.17 -39.30 -1.28
N LEU A 337 7.92 -38.25 -1.62
CA LEU A 337 7.37 -36.98 -2.07
C LEU A 337 6.85 -37.03 -3.52
N THR A 338 5.70 -36.40 -3.74
CA THR A 338 5.19 -36.04 -5.06
C THR A 338 6.12 -35.05 -5.78
N LEU A 339 5.82 -34.70 -7.03
CA LEU A 339 6.55 -33.65 -7.72
C LEU A 339 6.34 -32.27 -7.05
N GLY A 340 5.10 -31.92 -6.67
CA GLY A 340 4.79 -30.62 -6.05
C GLY A 340 5.47 -30.41 -4.69
N GLU A 341 5.55 -31.46 -3.87
CA GLU A 341 6.27 -31.43 -2.59
C GLU A 341 7.78 -31.27 -2.76
N ARG A 342 8.39 -31.91 -3.78
CA ARG A 342 9.82 -31.71 -4.11
C ARG A 342 10.08 -30.31 -4.63
N LEU A 343 9.28 -29.83 -5.58
CA LEU A 343 9.35 -28.46 -6.08
C LEU A 343 9.21 -27.44 -4.94
N TYR A 344 8.39 -27.71 -3.92
CA TYR A 344 8.28 -26.87 -2.74
C TYR A 344 9.57 -26.86 -1.90
N LEU A 345 10.18 -28.01 -1.63
CA LEU A 345 11.47 -28.08 -0.93
C LEU A 345 12.60 -27.37 -1.70
N ASP A 346 12.70 -27.61 -3.01
CA ASP A 346 13.78 -27.14 -3.89
C ASP A 346 13.73 -25.62 -4.21
N ASN A 347 12.61 -24.94 -3.90
CA ASN A 347 12.36 -23.56 -4.30
C ASN A 347 11.79 -22.66 -3.18
N CYS A 348 10.98 -23.19 -2.25
CA CYS A 348 10.15 -22.37 -1.36
C CYS A 348 10.41 -22.60 0.14
N ALA A 349 10.72 -23.83 0.55
CA ALA A 349 10.79 -24.24 1.96
C ALA A 349 11.88 -23.51 2.77
N ALA A 350 12.95 -23.03 2.11
CA ALA A 350 14.01 -22.25 2.75
C ALA A 350 13.51 -20.93 3.37
N CYS A 351 12.43 -20.35 2.85
CA CYS A 351 11.84 -19.09 3.32
C CYS A 351 10.48 -19.29 4.00
N HIS A 352 9.61 -20.15 3.45
CA HIS A 352 8.25 -20.36 3.96
C HIS A 352 8.12 -21.52 4.96
N PHE A 353 9.20 -22.28 5.15
CA PHE A 353 9.34 -23.42 6.06
C PHE A 353 8.38 -24.60 5.78
N VAL A 354 8.74 -25.78 6.28
CA VAL A 354 7.98 -27.03 6.06
C VAL A 354 6.59 -27.01 6.67
N ASP A 355 6.34 -26.16 7.66
CA ASP A 355 5.03 -25.96 8.30
C ASP A 355 4.19 -24.84 7.66
N GLY A 356 4.68 -24.21 6.59
CA GLY A 356 3.97 -23.20 5.81
C GLY A 356 3.78 -21.85 6.51
N LYS A 357 4.45 -21.59 7.64
CA LYS A 357 4.29 -20.33 8.40
C LYS A 357 5.26 -19.22 8.01
N GLY A 358 6.38 -19.56 7.38
CA GLY A 358 7.46 -18.62 7.10
C GLY A 358 7.98 -17.92 8.36
N ALA A 359 8.46 -16.69 8.20
CA ALA A 359 9.05 -15.89 9.27
C ALA A 359 8.26 -14.58 9.44
N THR A 360 7.79 -14.32 10.66
CA THR A 360 6.97 -13.16 11.04
C THR A 360 7.51 -11.84 10.49
N ARG A 361 6.65 -11.07 9.79
CA ARG A 361 6.99 -9.80 9.08
C ARG A 361 8.08 -9.90 7.99
N VAL A 362 8.53 -11.10 7.62
CA VAL A 362 9.60 -11.32 6.61
C VAL A 362 9.17 -12.22 5.46
N PHE A 363 8.75 -13.45 5.74
CA PHE A 363 8.24 -14.39 4.74
C PHE A 363 6.79 -14.75 5.09
N PRO A 364 5.80 -14.43 4.24
CA PRO A 364 4.40 -14.59 4.59
C PRO A 364 3.99 -16.06 4.76
N VAL A 365 2.97 -16.24 5.60
CA VAL A 365 2.31 -17.53 5.85
C VAL A 365 1.64 -18.01 4.56
N LEU A 366 1.81 -19.28 4.24
CA LEU A 366 1.16 -19.99 3.14
C LEU A 366 -0.02 -20.84 3.63
N ASP A 367 0.04 -21.37 4.86
CA ASP A 367 -1.07 -22.09 5.49
C ASP A 367 -2.28 -21.16 5.74
N GLY A 368 -3.39 -21.42 5.06
CA GLY A 368 -4.59 -20.59 5.07
C GLY A 368 -4.50 -19.26 4.31
N ALA A 369 -3.43 -18.95 3.57
CA ALA A 369 -3.29 -17.66 2.89
C ALA A 369 -4.48 -17.37 1.94
N THR A 370 -4.99 -16.14 1.92
CA THR A 370 -6.14 -15.76 1.06
C THR A 370 -5.82 -15.96 -0.42
N VAL A 371 -4.65 -15.49 -0.87
CA VAL A 371 -4.18 -15.64 -2.25
C VAL A 371 -4.02 -17.09 -2.69
N ILE A 372 -3.74 -18.00 -1.76
CA ILE A 372 -3.70 -19.45 -2.04
C ILE A 372 -5.11 -20.01 -2.10
N ASN A 373 -5.99 -19.67 -1.16
CA ASN A 373 -7.32 -20.28 -1.07
C ASN A 373 -8.42 -19.59 -1.91
N ALA A 374 -8.08 -18.54 -2.64
CA ALA A 374 -8.95 -17.85 -3.59
C ALA A 374 -9.44 -18.78 -4.71
N ASP A 375 -10.67 -18.57 -5.19
CA ASP A 375 -11.26 -19.36 -6.27
C ASP A 375 -10.42 -19.29 -7.54
N ASN A 376 -10.06 -18.07 -7.96
CA ASN A 376 -9.15 -17.79 -9.06
C ASN A 376 -7.68 -17.92 -8.61
N PRO A 377 -6.86 -18.82 -9.21
CA PRO A 377 -5.47 -19.03 -8.82
C PRO A 377 -4.47 -18.03 -9.44
N ASN A 378 -4.86 -17.16 -10.37
CA ASN A 378 -3.94 -16.33 -11.16
C ASN A 378 -3.01 -15.47 -10.31
N ALA A 379 -3.49 -14.95 -9.17
CA ALA A 379 -2.70 -14.18 -8.22
C ALA A 379 -1.55 -15.01 -7.61
N LEU A 380 -1.81 -16.25 -7.21
CA LEU A 380 -0.77 -17.19 -6.75
C LEU A 380 0.20 -17.54 -7.88
N ILE A 381 -0.32 -17.83 -9.08
CA ILE A 381 0.49 -18.17 -10.25
C ILE A 381 1.46 -17.03 -10.60
N HIS A 382 0.98 -15.79 -10.66
CA HIS A 382 1.82 -14.61 -10.94
C HIS A 382 2.91 -14.43 -9.87
N VAL A 383 2.58 -14.61 -8.59
CA VAL A 383 3.57 -14.52 -7.49
C VAL A 383 4.61 -15.66 -7.59
N ILE A 384 4.25 -16.85 -8.07
CA ILE A 384 5.23 -17.91 -8.36
C ILE A 384 6.10 -17.55 -9.58
N LEU A 385 5.51 -17.02 -10.66
CA LEU A 385 6.23 -16.76 -11.91
C LEU A 385 7.17 -15.54 -11.83
N GLN A 386 6.67 -14.38 -11.36
CA GLN A 386 7.44 -13.11 -11.28
C GLN A 386 8.04 -12.85 -9.89
N GLY A 387 7.56 -13.52 -8.85
CA GLY A 387 7.91 -13.20 -7.47
C GLY A 387 7.08 -12.05 -6.91
N ALA A 388 7.59 -11.42 -5.85
CA ALA A 388 6.98 -10.27 -5.20
C ALA A 388 8.04 -9.38 -4.54
N ARG A 389 7.76 -8.09 -4.39
CA ARG A 389 8.67 -7.11 -3.77
C ARG A 389 7.88 -6.19 -2.85
N THR A 390 8.23 -6.09 -1.57
CA THR A 390 7.58 -5.11 -0.68
C THR A 390 8.02 -3.69 -1.04
N PRO A 391 7.19 -2.66 -0.80
CA PRO A 391 7.65 -1.28 -0.87
C PRO A 391 8.74 -1.01 0.19
N SER A 392 9.50 0.06 -0.04
CA SER A 392 10.27 0.72 1.02
C SER A 392 9.39 1.83 1.60
N THR A 393 9.15 1.81 2.91
CA THR A 393 8.45 2.90 3.62
C THR A 393 9.31 3.39 4.78
N GLU A 394 9.04 4.59 5.31
CA GLU A 394 9.83 5.17 6.42
C GLU A 394 9.93 4.22 7.63
N LYS A 395 8.82 3.56 7.98
CA LYS A 395 8.77 2.58 9.09
C LYS A 395 9.24 1.18 8.70
N ALA A 396 9.57 0.93 7.44
CA ALA A 396 10.01 -0.37 6.93
C ALA A 396 10.87 -0.26 5.65
N PRO A 397 12.07 0.34 5.72
CA PRO A 397 12.86 0.68 4.53
C PRO A 397 13.49 -0.54 3.83
N SER A 398 13.63 -1.67 4.52
CA SER A 398 14.20 -2.89 3.96
C SER A 398 13.23 -3.57 2.98
N VAL A 399 13.41 -3.33 1.69
CA VAL A 399 12.70 -4.05 0.61
C VAL A 399 12.97 -5.54 0.71
N LEU A 400 11.92 -6.34 0.90
CA LEU A 400 11.98 -7.79 0.83
C LEU A 400 11.59 -8.25 -0.56
N VAL A 401 12.23 -9.33 -1.03
CA VAL A 401 12.06 -9.87 -2.39
C VAL A 401 11.83 -11.38 -2.31
N MET A 402 10.69 -11.83 -2.82
CA MET A 402 10.50 -13.21 -3.25
C MET A 402 10.94 -13.30 -4.72
N PRO A 403 11.84 -14.22 -5.10
CA PRO A 403 12.27 -14.39 -6.49
C PRO A 403 11.14 -14.99 -7.35
N GLY A 404 11.12 -14.63 -8.63
CA GLY A 404 10.25 -15.24 -9.63
C GLY A 404 10.84 -16.51 -10.23
N PHE A 405 10.06 -17.60 -10.22
CA PHE A 405 10.47 -18.92 -10.68
C PHE A 405 10.07 -19.22 -12.13
N GLY A 406 9.44 -18.29 -12.84
CA GLY A 406 8.95 -18.51 -14.21
C GLY A 406 10.04 -18.87 -15.23
N HIS A 407 11.29 -18.45 -15.00
CA HIS A 407 12.44 -18.82 -15.83
C HIS A 407 13.01 -20.23 -15.50
N ARG A 408 12.59 -20.83 -14.37
CA ARG A 408 13.10 -22.10 -13.83
C ARG A 408 12.08 -23.24 -13.90
N LEU A 409 10.78 -22.92 -13.87
CA LEU A 409 9.68 -23.90 -13.89
C LEU A 409 8.92 -23.84 -15.21
N SER A 410 8.69 -25.00 -15.81
CA SER A 410 7.68 -25.19 -16.86
C SER A 410 6.27 -24.96 -16.32
N ASP A 411 5.28 -24.78 -17.21
CA ASP A 411 3.90 -24.55 -16.81
C ASP A 411 3.29 -25.77 -16.08
N SER A 412 3.70 -26.98 -16.45
CA SER A 412 3.29 -28.22 -15.77
C SER A 412 3.86 -28.31 -14.35
N GLU A 413 5.13 -27.95 -14.15
CA GLU A 413 5.77 -27.91 -12.83
C GLU A 413 5.18 -26.81 -11.95
N ALA A 414 5.00 -25.60 -12.50
CA ALA A 414 4.40 -24.48 -11.77
C ALA A 414 2.94 -24.76 -11.39
N ALA A 415 2.15 -25.42 -12.26
CA ALA A 415 0.79 -25.86 -11.95
C ALA A 415 0.79 -26.94 -10.85
N THR A 416 1.75 -27.86 -10.89
CA THR A 416 1.92 -28.91 -9.88
C THR A 416 2.32 -28.33 -8.52
N LEU A 417 3.24 -27.37 -8.49
CA LEU A 417 3.64 -26.63 -7.29
C LEU A 417 2.48 -25.79 -6.73
N ALA A 418 1.78 -25.03 -7.58
CA ALA A 418 0.62 -24.23 -7.16
C ALA A 418 -0.53 -25.10 -6.64
N THR A 419 -0.73 -26.29 -7.23
CA THR A 419 -1.69 -27.30 -6.73
C THR A 419 -1.30 -27.81 -5.36
N PHE A 420 -0.02 -28.16 -5.14
CA PHE A 420 0.46 -28.55 -3.81
C PHE A 420 0.23 -27.44 -2.78
N LEU A 421 0.61 -26.19 -3.08
CA LEU A 421 0.38 -25.05 -2.18
C LEU A 421 -1.12 -24.88 -1.82
N ARG A 422 -2.02 -25.14 -2.77
CA ARG A 422 -3.48 -25.04 -2.61
C ARG A 422 -4.14 -26.19 -1.86
N GLN A 423 -3.40 -27.27 -1.57
CA GLN A 423 -3.91 -28.51 -0.97
C GLN A 423 -3.07 -29.01 0.23
N GLY A 424 -1.92 -28.38 0.50
CA GLY A 424 -1.05 -28.66 1.65
C GLY A 424 -1.47 -27.92 2.92
N TRP A 425 -1.06 -28.46 4.07
CA TRP A 425 -1.38 -27.93 5.40
C TRP A 425 -2.91 -27.86 5.63
N SER A 426 -3.51 -26.68 5.80
CA SER A 426 -4.96 -26.48 5.95
C SER A 426 -5.66 -26.07 4.64
N ASN A 427 -4.89 -25.89 3.56
CA ASN A 427 -5.39 -25.36 2.30
C ASN A 427 -6.26 -26.38 1.56
N ARG A 428 -7.33 -25.90 0.92
CA ARG A 428 -8.39 -26.77 0.36
C ARG A 428 -9.03 -26.20 -0.90
N ALA A 429 -8.22 -25.55 -1.73
CA ALA A 429 -8.68 -24.94 -2.97
C ALA A 429 -8.53 -25.88 -4.18
N ALA A 430 -9.24 -25.57 -5.27
CA ALA A 430 -9.20 -26.35 -6.50
C ALA A 430 -7.78 -26.40 -7.10
N PRO A 431 -7.37 -27.52 -7.72
CA PRO A 431 -6.05 -27.65 -8.36
C PRO A 431 -5.89 -26.63 -9.49
N VAL A 432 -4.64 -26.36 -9.86
CA VAL A 432 -4.25 -25.46 -10.96
C VAL A 432 -3.92 -26.31 -12.19
N SER A 433 -4.41 -25.94 -13.37
CA SER A 433 -3.98 -26.60 -14.61
C SER A 433 -2.80 -25.89 -15.25
N GLU A 434 -2.00 -26.65 -16.01
CA GLU A 434 -0.92 -26.13 -16.86
C GLU A 434 -1.40 -25.00 -17.79
N ARG A 435 -2.63 -25.13 -18.31
CA ARG A 435 -3.29 -24.10 -19.12
C ARG A 435 -3.56 -22.80 -18.36
N ASP A 436 -3.74 -22.85 -17.05
CA ASP A 436 -3.93 -21.63 -16.25
C ASP A 436 -2.61 -20.91 -16.01
N VAL A 437 -1.50 -21.66 -15.88
CA VAL A 437 -0.16 -21.07 -15.80
C VAL A 437 0.23 -20.44 -17.14
N ALA A 438 0.02 -21.13 -18.26
CA ALA A 438 0.30 -20.61 -19.60
C ALA A 438 -0.39 -19.26 -19.85
N LYS A 439 -1.71 -19.15 -19.60
CA LYS A 439 -2.46 -17.87 -19.71
C LYS A 439 -1.84 -16.72 -18.93
N VAL A 440 -1.34 -16.99 -17.72
CA VAL A 440 -0.73 -15.97 -16.85
C VAL A 440 0.67 -15.61 -17.37
N ARG A 441 1.44 -16.60 -17.86
CA ARG A 441 2.75 -16.39 -18.50
C ARG A 441 2.63 -15.56 -19.78
N ASP A 442 1.66 -15.84 -20.63
CA ASP A 442 1.44 -15.10 -21.88
C ASP A 442 1.18 -13.62 -21.60
N LYS A 443 0.23 -13.31 -20.70
CA LYS A 443 -0.04 -11.94 -20.21
C LYS A 443 1.19 -11.24 -19.62
N LEU A 444 2.01 -12.00 -18.90
CA LEU A 444 3.24 -11.48 -18.29
C LEU A 444 4.34 -11.13 -19.30
N ILE A 445 4.28 -11.71 -20.50
CA ILE A 445 5.16 -11.34 -21.63
C ILE A 445 4.57 -10.12 -22.35
N GLU A 446 3.25 -10.08 -22.56
CA GLU A 446 2.55 -8.91 -23.11
C GLU A 446 2.79 -7.64 -22.28
N GLN A 447 2.86 -7.75 -20.95
CA GLN A 447 3.14 -6.64 -20.03
C GLN A 447 4.62 -6.20 -19.96
N GLN A 448 5.53 -6.83 -20.73
CA GLN A 448 6.95 -6.49 -20.79
C GLN A 448 7.36 -5.82 -22.12
N HIS A 449 6.39 -5.48 -22.97
CA HIS A 449 6.58 -4.94 -24.32
C HIS A 449 5.79 -3.65 -24.58
#